data_AF-A0A523YU81-F1
#
_entry.id   AF-A0A523YU81-F1
#
_cell.length_a   1.000
_cell.length_b   1.000
_cell.length_c   1.000
_cell.angle_alpha   90.00
_cell.angle_beta   90.00
_cell.angle_gamma   90.00
#
_symmetry.space_group_name_H-M   'P 1'
#
loop_
_entity.id
_entity.type
_entity.pdbx_description
1 polymer ?
#
loop_
_entity_poly.entity_id
_entity_poly.type
_entity_poly.pdbx_seq_one_letter_code
_entity_poly.pdbx_strand_id
1 'polypeptide(L)'
;MDELRILSPTAILGYGFPPESMAEGMDHRPHAIAVDAGSTDAGPYFLGIQPGEGSGRLAEFARIMYTDLRPLLKAALEARIPLIIGSAGGAGGNLHLMGIAALIRGIA
;
A
#
# COMPACT_ATOMS: atom_id res chain seq x y z
N MET A 1 27.01 8.12 -0.41
CA MET A 1 25.57 8.32 -0.67
C MET A 1 25.14 9.25 0.44
N ASP A 2 24.88 10.50 0.09
CA ASP A 2 24.93 11.58 1.09
C ASP A 2 23.51 11.99 1.53
N GLU A 3 22.49 11.45 0.85
CA GLU A 3 21.08 11.63 1.17
C GLU A 3 20.24 10.40 0.78
N LEU A 4 19.08 10.26 1.41
CA LEU A 4 18.05 9.28 1.09
C LEU A 4 16.71 10.01 0.89
N ARG A 5 16.17 9.99 -0.33
CA ARG A 5 14.84 10.52 -0.66
C ARG A 5 13.82 9.38 -0.67
N ILE A 6 12.76 9.52 0.11
CA ILE A 6 11.65 8.55 0.17
C ILE A 6 10.37 9.30 -0.17
N LEU A 7 9.61 8.79 -1.14
CA LEU A 7 8.27 9.28 -1.43
C LEU A 7 7.25 8.47 -0.63
N SER A 8 6.47 9.15 0.22
CA SER A 8 5.36 8.55 0.98
C SER A 8 4.05 9.23 0.57
N PRO A 9 3.38 8.74 -0.49
CA PRO A 9 2.22 9.42 -1.06
C PRO A 9 0.97 9.28 -0.20
N THR A 10 0.89 8.26 0.66
CA THR A 10 -0.19 8.06 1.62
C THR A 10 0.35 7.49 2.94
N ALA A 11 -0.36 7.76 4.04
CA ALA A 11 -0.03 7.22 5.35
C ALA A 11 -0.46 5.75 5.51
N ILE A 12 -1.57 5.35 4.88
CA ILE A 12 -2.10 3.99 4.97
C ILE A 12 -2.47 3.55 3.57
N LEU A 13 -1.99 2.38 3.14
CA LEU A 13 -2.40 1.82 1.86
C LEU A 13 -3.93 1.68 1.81
N GLY A 14 -4.54 2.14 0.72
CA GLY A 14 -5.99 2.13 0.54
C GLY A 14 -6.71 3.39 1.06
N TYR A 15 -6.01 4.36 1.64
CA TYR A 15 -6.61 5.64 2.01
C TYR A 15 -6.58 6.67 0.87
N GLY A 16 -5.93 6.33 -0.25
CA GLY A 16 -5.81 7.20 -1.41
C GLY A 16 -4.76 8.29 -1.24
N PHE A 17 -4.45 8.92 -2.37
CA PHE A 17 -3.56 10.07 -2.48
C PHE A 17 -3.86 10.83 -3.77
N PRO A 18 -3.60 12.16 -3.83
CA PRO A 18 -3.77 12.93 -5.07
C PRO A 18 -2.76 12.47 -6.14
N PRO A 19 -3.20 12.08 -7.36
CA PRO A 19 -2.29 11.69 -8.43
C PRO A 19 -1.26 12.76 -8.80
N GLU A 20 -1.64 14.04 -8.71
CA GLU A 20 -0.77 15.18 -9.00
C GLU A 20 0.36 15.30 -7.98
N SER A 21 0.06 15.08 -6.68
CA SER A 21 1.07 15.06 -5.62
C SER A 21 2.03 13.88 -5.77
N MET A 22 1.52 12.73 -6.20
CA MET A 22 2.38 11.57 -6.50
C MET A 22 3.32 11.87 -7.67
N ALA A 23 2.79 12.46 -8.76
CA ALA A 23 3.59 12.80 -9.94
C ALA A 23 4.71 13.80 -9.59
N GLU A 24 4.38 14.91 -8.91
CA GLU A 24 5.36 15.88 -8.42
C GLU A 24 6.41 15.21 -7.51
N GLY A 25 5.97 14.34 -6.60
CA GLY A 25 6.86 13.59 -5.73
C GLY A 25 7.86 12.69 -6.48
N MET A 26 7.44 12.12 -7.61
CA MET A 26 8.30 11.30 -8.47
C MET A 26 9.32 12.12 -9.26
N ASP A 27 9.00 13.37 -9.63
CA ASP A 27 9.92 14.28 -10.33
C ASP A 27 11.16 14.63 -9.48
N HIS A 28 11.05 14.53 -8.16
CA HIS A 28 12.19 14.63 -7.25
C HIS A 28 13.12 13.41 -7.24
N ARG A 29 12.88 12.40 -8.08
CA ARG A 29 13.70 11.18 -8.22
C ARG A 29 13.95 10.50 -6.86
N PRO A 30 12.90 10.01 -6.17
CA PRO A 30 13.05 9.31 -4.91
C PRO A 30 13.86 8.03 -5.09
N HIS A 31 14.51 7.57 -4.02
CA HIS A 31 15.25 6.30 -3.98
C HIS A 31 14.37 5.12 -3.57
N ALA A 32 13.20 5.39 -2.99
CA ALA A 32 12.18 4.41 -2.64
C ALA A 32 10.80 5.07 -2.57
N ILE A 33 9.76 4.29 -2.82
CA ILE A 33 8.39 4.62 -2.42
C ILE A 33 8.09 3.81 -1.17
N ALA A 34 7.56 4.43 -0.11
CA ALA A 34 7.21 3.73 1.12
C ALA A 34 5.82 4.13 1.60
N VAL A 35 5.03 3.13 2.03
CA VAL A 35 3.73 3.34 2.68
C VAL A 35 3.65 2.42 3.89
N ASP A 36 3.32 2.96 5.06
CA ASP A 36 3.19 2.19 6.30
C ASP A 36 2.21 2.84 7.26
N ALA A 37 1.23 2.06 7.73
CA ALA A 37 0.21 2.52 8.65
C ALA A 37 0.76 2.89 10.04
N GLY A 38 1.99 2.48 10.35
CA GLY A 38 2.63 2.73 11.63
C GLY A 38 1.81 2.16 12.79
N SER A 39 1.57 2.97 13.82
CA SER A 39 0.73 2.59 14.97
C SER A 39 -0.76 2.87 14.78
N THR A 40 -1.22 3.17 13.56
CA THR A 40 -2.62 3.53 13.32
C THR A 40 -3.49 2.27 13.24
N ASP A 41 -4.48 2.20 14.13
CA ASP A 41 -5.44 1.09 14.19
C ASP A 41 -6.72 1.43 13.41
N ALA A 42 -7.09 0.60 12.43
CA ALA A 42 -8.36 0.71 11.71
C ALA A 42 -9.58 0.34 12.57
N GLY A 43 -9.35 -0.17 13.78
CA GLY A 43 -10.32 -0.63 14.76
C GLY A 43 -10.35 -2.16 14.85
N PRO A 44 -10.75 -2.72 16.01
CA PRO A 44 -10.72 -4.17 16.29
C PRO A 44 -11.52 -4.99 15.30
N TYR A 45 -12.53 -4.38 14.67
CA TYR A 45 -13.31 -5.03 13.63
C TYR A 45 -12.47 -5.36 12.39
N PHE A 46 -11.78 -4.38 11.81
CA PHE A 46 -10.97 -4.58 10.60
C PHE A 46 -9.72 -5.40 10.87
N LEU A 47 -9.12 -5.24 12.05
CA LEU A 47 -7.99 -6.07 12.48
C LEU A 47 -8.38 -7.53 12.72
N GLY A 48 -9.63 -7.78 13.17
CA GLY A 48 -10.12 -9.08 13.58
C GLY A 48 -10.76 -9.92 12.48
N ILE A 49 -10.88 -9.41 11.25
CA ILE A 49 -11.56 -10.11 10.14
C ILE A 49 -10.97 -11.50 9.93
N GLN A 50 -11.83 -12.52 9.88
CA GLN A 50 -11.46 -13.90 9.57
C GLN A 50 -12.01 -14.34 8.20
N PRO A 51 -11.34 -15.29 7.52
CA PRO A 51 -11.88 -15.89 6.30
C PRO A 51 -13.27 -16.51 6.54
N GLY A 52 -14.24 -16.15 5.70
CA GLY A 52 -15.62 -16.66 5.79
C GLY A 52 -16.61 -15.76 6.52
N GLU A 53 -16.14 -14.82 7.35
CA GLU A 53 -16.97 -13.76 7.91
C GLU A 53 -16.91 -12.50 7.02
N GLY A 54 -18.07 -11.99 6.57
CA GLY A 54 -18.12 -10.70 5.86
C GLY A 54 -17.44 -10.68 4.47
N SER A 55 -17.57 -11.74 3.68
CA SER A 55 -16.94 -11.91 2.34
C SER A 55 -17.05 -10.70 1.40
N GLY A 56 -18.16 -9.97 1.41
CA GLY A 56 -18.33 -8.75 0.61
C GLY A 56 -17.39 -7.61 1.02
N ARG A 57 -17.01 -7.52 2.31
CA ARG A 57 -16.11 -6.48 2.84
C ARG A 57 -14.64 -6.82 2.62
N LEU A 58 -14.28 -8.09 2.58
CA LEU A 58 -12.96 -8.55 2.14
C LEU A 58 -12.70 -8.20 0.66
N ALA A 59 -13.71 -8.38 -0.19
CA ALA A 59 -13.63 -7.97 -1.59
C ALA A 59 -13.48 -6.44 -1.73
N GLU A 60 -14.24 -5.68 -0.93
CA GLU A 60 -14.13 -4.21 -0.91
C GLU A 60 -12.77 -3.73 -0.38
N PHE A 61 -12.25 -4.34 0.69
CA PHE A 61 -10.90 -4.09 1.18
C PHE A 61 -9.86 -4.33 0.09
N ALA A 62 -9.93 -5.48 -0.60
CA ALA A 62 -9.02 -5.80 -1.69
C ALA A 62 -9.12 -4.78 -2.86
N ARG A 63 -10.32 -4.34 -3.21
CA ARG A 63 -10.56 -3.30 -4.23
C ARG A 63 -9.95 -1.96 -3.84
N ILE A 64 -10.11 -1.55 -2.58
CA ILE A 64 -9.55 -0.31 -2.04
C ILE A 64 -8.01 -0.38 -2.08
N MET A 65 -7.42 -1.46 -1.57
CA MET A 65 -5.96 -1.66 -1.62
C MET A 65 -5.42 -1.66 -3.06
N TYR A 66 -6.13 -2.29 -4.00
CA TYR A 66 -5.75 -2.34 -5.41
C TYR A 66 -5.67 -0.94 -6.04
N THR A 67 -6.59 -0.04 -5.67
CA THR A 67 -6.64 1.34 -6.20
C THR A 67 -5.34 2.09 -5.93
N ASP A 68 -4.74 1.88 -4.77
CA ASP A 68 -3.47 2.50 -4.39
C ASP A 68 -2.26 1.67 -4.87
N LEU A 69 -2.32 0.33 -4.73
CA LEU A 69 -1.22 -0.57 -5.11
C LEU A 69 -0.81 -0.42 -6.58
N ARG A 70 -1.80 -0.33 -7.48
CA ARG A 70 -1.57 -0.32 -8.92
C ARG A 70 -0.71 0.86 -9.38
N PRO A 71 -1.07 2.13 -9.10
CA PRO A 71 -0.22 3.27 -9.47
C PRO A 71 1.14 3.24 -8.76
N LEU A 72 1.20 2.87 -7.48
CA LEU A 72 2.47 2.81 -6.74
C LEU A 72 3.44 1.78 -7.33
N LEU A 73 2.95 0.57 -7.61
CA LEU A 73 3.76 -0.50 -8.19
C LEU A 73 4.25 -0.12 -9.59
N LYS A 74 3.37 0.48 -10.40
CA LYS A 74 3.74 0.97 -11.74
C LYS A 74 4.86 2.00 -11.66
N ALA A 75 4.71 3.04 -10.82
CA ALA A 75 5.71 4.09 -10.69
C ALA A 75 7.06 3.57 -10.16
N ALA A 76 7.03 2.64 -9.18
CA ALA A 76 8.23 2.01 -8.66
C ALA A 76 8.97 1.18 -9.73
N LEU A 77 8.23 0.41 -10.54
CA LEU A 77 8.80 -0.37 -11.64
C LEU A 77 9.38 0.53 -12.74
N GLU A 78 8.67 1.59 -13.12
CA GLU A 78 9.12 2.56 -14.14
C GLU A 78 10.40 3.29 -13.70
N ALA A 79 10.44 3.74 -12.44
CA ALA A 79 11.62 4.40 -11.86
C ALA A 79 12.73 3.43 -11.43
N ARG A 80 12.46 2.11 -11.45
CA ARG A 80 13.37 1.05 -10.97
C ARG A 80 13.84 1.25 -9.53
N ILE A 81 12.92 1.64 -8.66
CA ILE A 81 13.14 1.84 -7.22
C ILE A 81 12.27 0.88 -6.42
N PRO A 82 12.67 0.51 -5.19
CA PRO A 82 11.85 -0.32 -4.33
C PRO A 82 10.54 0.37 -3.94
N LEU A 83 9.45 -0.40 -3.95
CA LEU A 83 8.21 -0.11 -3.24
C LEU A 83 8.18 -0.89 -1.94
N ILE A 84 8.12 -0.19 -0.81
CA ILE A 84 8.10 -0.75 0.55
C ILE A 84 6.71 -0.57 1.12
N ILE A 85 6.08 -1.66 1.55
CA ILE A 85 4.75 -1.66 2.17
C ILE A 85 4.88 -2.21 3.58
N GLY A 86 4.69 -1.34 4.57
CA GLY A 86 4.63 -1.68 5.98
C GLY A 86 3.24 -2.14 6.41
N SER A 87 3.19 -2.76 7.59
CA SER A 87 1.96 -3.24 8.26
C SER A 87 1.00 -4.06 7.38
N ALA A 88 1.49 -4.65 6.28
CA ALA A 88 0.70 -5.37 5.28
C ALA A 88 -0.58 -4.61 4.83
N GLY A 89 -0.48 -3.29 4.66
CA GLY A 89 -1.62 -2.44 4.29
C GLY A 89 -2.61 -2.14 5.42
N GLY A 90 -2.24 -2.40 6.68
CA GLY A 90 -3.02 -2.06 7.86
C GLY A 90 -2.63 -2.88 9.09
N ALA A 91 -3.21 -4.07 9.25
CA ALA A 91 -3.17 -4.83 10.50
C ALA A 91 -1.91 -5.67 10.76
N GLY A 92 -1.03 -5.84 9.78
CA GLY A 92 0.22 -6.60 9.90
C GLY A 92 0.08 -8.12 10.06
N GLY A 93 -1.13 -8.67 10.22
CA GLY A 93 -1.36 -10.11 10.39
C GLY A 93 -1.14 -10.93 9.11
N ASN A 94 -0.93 -12.25 9.25
CA ASN A 94 -0.68 -13.18 8.14
C ASN A 94 -1.75 -13.11 7.03
N LEU A 95 -3.02 -12.98 7.39
CA LEU A 95 -4.12 -12.84 6.43
C LEU A 95 -3.93 -11.62 5.52
N HIS A 96 -3.59 -10.46 6.11
CA HIS A 96 -3.38 -9.20 5.42
C HIS A 96 -2.15 -9.28 4.51
N LEU A 97 -1.06 -9.84 5.03
CA LEU A 97 0.18 -10.06 4.27
C LEU A 97 -0.08 -10.90 3.02
N MET A 98 -0.77 -12.03 3.17
CA MET A 98 -1.09 -12.92 2.05
C MET A 98 -2.03 -12.24 1.06
N GLY A 99 -3.01 -11.47 1.53
CA GLY A 99 -3.93 -10.70 0.69
C GLY A 99 -3.21 -9.66 -0.17
N ILE A 100 -2.37 -8.82 0.44
CA ILE A 100 -1.57 -7.82 -0.30
C ILE A 100 -0.61 -8.50 -1.28
N ALA A 101 0.08 -9.56 -0.86
CA ALA A 101 0.98 -10.30 -1.74
C ALA A 101 0.25 -10.91 -2.95
N ALA A 102 -0.96 -11.43 -2.76
CA ALA A 102 -1.80 -11.94 -3.83
C ALA A 102 -2.22 -10.83 -4.81
N LEU A 103 -2.61 -9.65 -4.30
CA LEU A 103 -2.94 -8.50 -5.13
C LEU A 103 -1.75 -8.04 -5.97
N ILE A 104 -0.55 -7.93 -5.38
CA ILE A 104 0.67 -7.54 -6.09
C ILE A 104 0.96 -8.52 -7.24
N ARG A 105 0.88 -9.84 -6.98
CA ARG A 105 1.06 -10.87 -8.01
C ARG A 105 -0.01 -10.84 -9.10
N GLY A 106 -1.19 -10.29 -8.83
CA GLY A 106 -2.24 -10.10 -9.83
C GLY A 106 -2.08 -8.83 -10.69
N ILE A 107 -1.24 -7.89 -10.25
CA ILE A 107 -0.94 -6.65 -10.98
C ILE A 107 0.32 -6.81 -11.87
N ALA A 108 1.34 -7.49 -11.35
CA ALA A 108 2.61 -7.78 -12.03
C ALA A 108 2.47 -8.89 -13.07
#